data_AF-A0A4R4F0Q0-F1
#
_entry.id   AF-A0A4R4F0Q0-F1
#
_cell.length_a   1.000
_cell.length_b   1.000
_cell.length_c   1.000
_cell.angle_alpha   90.00
_cell.angle_beta   90.00
_cell.angle_gamma   90.00
#
_symmetry.space_group_name_H-M   'P 1'
#
loop_
_entity.id
_entity.type
_entity.pdbx_description
1 polymer ?
#
loop_
_entity_poly.entity_id
_entity_poly.type
_entity_poly.pdbx_seq_one_letter_code
_entity_poly.pdbx_strand_id
1 'polypeptide(L)'
;MLAITLLAACAGNPVRRDEQDLALYRQHAGAPVDSFSYLGRFDSWTPLGDESLVLWVSPSRAWLLDVDGPCNELPFAHAVKVSASTGRVHARFDYVTPLATGIRALPCRIREIRPVDVPALREARRRMDPEPSP
;
A
#
# COMPACT_ATOMS: atom_id res chain seq x y z
N MET A 1 47.65 2.30 15.76
CA MET A 1 46.69 3.21 15.10
C MET A 1 45.32 2.54 15.12
N LEU A 2 44.33 3.15 15.75
CA LEU A 2 42.94 2.66 15.77
C LEU A 2 42.31 2.96 14.41
N ALA A 3 41.96 1.92 13.65
CA ALA A 3 41.17 2.07 12.43
C ALA A 3 39.68 2.05 12.80
N ILE A 4 39.04 3.21 12.79
CA ILE A 4 37.60 3.35 12.97
C ILE A 4 36.96 3.13 11.60
N THR A 5 36.40 1.94 11.37
CA THR A 5 35.51 1.68 10.24
C THR A 5 34.18 2.38 10.49
N LEU A 6 33.94 3.51 9.83
CA LEU A 6 32.63 4.14 9.74
C LEU A 6 31.70 3.23 8.93
N LEU A 7 30.75 2.57 9.58
CA LEU A 7 29.58 2.02 8.88
C LEU A 7 28.73 3.21 8.40
N ALA A 8 28.78 3.50 7.11
CA ALA A 8 27.79 4.38 6.48
C ALA A 8 26.43 3.67 6.55
N ALA A 9 25.59 4.07 7.51
CA ALA A 9 24.21 3.64 7.56
C ALA A 9 23.52 4.10 6.26
N CYS A 10 23.11 3.14 5.43
CA CYS A 10 22.35 3.41 4.21
C CYS A 10 21.00 4.01 4.60
N ALA A 11 20.89 5.34 4.59
CA ALA A 11 19.60 6.01 4.55
C ALA A 11 18.96 5.67 3.19
N GLY A 12 18.25 4.54 3.13
CA GLY A 12 17.57 4.10 1.92
C GLY A 12 16.58 5.14 1.45
N ASN A 13 16.64 5.51 0.16
CA ASN A 13 15.73 6.47 -0.44
C ASN A 13 14.27 5.96 -0.32
N PRO A 14 13.35 6.65 0.37
CA PRO A 14 11.97 6.19 0.57
C PRO A 14 11.25 5.88 -0.74
N VAL A 15 11.50 6.68 -1.79
CA VAL A 15 10.91 6.44 -3.12
C VAL A 15 11.31 5.08 -3.69
N ARG A 16 12.58 4.69 -3.58
CA ARG A 16 13.04 3.38 -4.06
C ARG A 16 12.44 2.22 -3.25
N ARG A 17 12.18 2.44 -1.96
CA ARG A 17 11.53 1.44 -1.10
C ARG A 17 10.09 1.24 -1.55
N ASP A 18 9.34 2.31 -1.79
CA ASP A 18 7.96 2.25 -2.22
C ASP A 18 7.81 1.56 -3.59
N GLU A 19 8.70 1.86 -4.53
CA GLU A 19 8.77 1.16 -5.84
C GLU A 19 9.01 -0.34 -5.68
N GLN A 20 9.95 -0.73 -4.79
CA GLN A 20 10.27 -2.12 -4.53
C GLN A 20 9.12 -2.85 -3.84
N ASP A 21 8.49 -2.22 -2.85
CA ASP A 21 7.32 -2.75 -2.17
C ASP A 21 6.15 -2.88 -3.15
N LEU A 22 5.92 -1.90 -4.04
CA LEU A 22 4.90 -1.98 -5.07
C LEU A 22 5.12 -3.15 -6.04
N ALA A 23 6.36 -3.35 -6.49
CA ALA A 23 6.70 -4.48 -7.34
C ALA A 23 6.40 -5.83 -6.64
N LEU A 24 6.74 -5.93 -5.35
CA LEU A 24 6.44 -7.09 -4.53
C LEU A 24 4.93 -7.35 -4.43
N TYR A 25 4.14 -6.33 -4.09
CA TYR A 25 2.69 -6.47 -4.01
C TYR A 25 2.07 -6.85 -5.36
N ARG A 26 2.53 -6.25 -6.47
CA ARG A 26 2.06 -6.59 -7.82
C ARG A 26 2.37 -8.03 -8.21
N GLN A 27 3.55 -8.54 -7.85
CA GLN A 27 3.94 -9.92 -8.11
C GLN A 27 3.07 -10.93 -7.34
N HIS A 28 2.58 -10.55 -6.17
CA HIS A 28 1.71 -11.36 -5.32
C HIS A 28 0.23 -10.93 -5.39
N ALA A 29 -0.14 -10.13 -6.39
CA ALA A 29 -1.52 -9.76 -6.64
C ALA A 29 -2.13 -10.69 -7.70
N GLY A 30 -3.37 -11.11 -7.46
CA GLY A 30 -4.14 -11.88 -8.41
C GLY A 30 -4.63 -11.04 -9.61
N ALA A 31 -5.48 -11.67 -10.41
CA ALA A 31 -6.13 -10.98 -11.53
C ALA A 31 -6.99 -9.79 -11.02
N PRO A 32 -7.11 -8.72 -11.82
CA PRO A 32 -8.00 -7.60 -11.49
C PRO A 32 -9.44 -8.06 -11.28
N VAL A 33 -10.11 -7.47 -10.29
CA VAL A 33 -11.53 -7.70 -9.99
C VAL A 33 -12.30 -6.38 -10.03
N ASP A 34 -13.60 -6.45 -10.27
CA ASP A 34 -14.43 -5.24 -10.36
C ASP A 34 -14.72 -4.63 -8.99
N SER A 35 -14.78 -5.45 -7.93
CA SER A 35 -15.10 -4.97 -6.58
C SER A 35 -14.76 -5.97 -5.48
N PHE A 36 -14.67 -5.47 -4.25
CA PHE A 36 -14.57 -6.30 -3.04
C PHE A 36 -15.53 -5.84 -1.95
N SER A 37 -15.89 -6.77 -1.04
CA SER A 37 -16.73 -6.46 0.11
C SER A 37 -15.93 -5.72 1.18
N TYR A 38 -16.49 -4.59 1.62
CA TYR A 38 -15.91 -3.68 2.60
C TYR A 38 -17.04 -3.14 3.47
N LEU A 39 -17.09 -3.59 4.74
CA LEU A 39 -18.16 -3.26 5.68
C LEU A 39 -17.89 -1.94 6.41
N GLY A 40 -17.31 -0.95 5.72
CA GLY A 40 -17.00 0.36 6.30
C GLY A 40 -15.81 0.38 7.27
N ARG A 41 -15.11 -0.74 7.46
CA ARG A 41 -13.93 -0.85 8.32
C ARG A 41 -12.83 -1.66 7.64
N PHE A 42 -11.60 -1.18 7.80
CA PHE A 42 -10.37 -1.86 7.45
C PHE A 42 -9.42 -1.78 8.66
N ASP A 43 -8.48 -2.71 8.76
CA ASP A 43 -7.51 -2.80 9.87
C ASP A 43 -6.36 -1.82 9.68
N SER A 44 -5.82 -1.76 8.47
CA SER A 44 -4.72 -0.87 8.11
C SER A 44 -4.68 -0.57 6.62
N TRP A 45 -3.82 0.37 6.25
CA TRP A 45 -3.51 0.70 4.87
C TRP A 45 -2.02 1.03 4.76
N THR A 46 -1.48 0.93 3.55
CA THR A 46 -0.07 1.25 3.29
C THR A 46 0.03 1.95 1.93
N PRO A 47 0.57 3.18 1.86
CA PRO A 47 0.87 3.82 0.59
C PRO A 47 2.01 3.06 -0.12
N LEU A 48 1.92 2.96 -1.44
CA LEU A 48 2.95 2.40 -2.31
C LEU A 48 3.27 3.42 -3.39
N GLY A 49 3.85 4.54 -2.96
CA GLY A 49 3.96 5.76 -3.75
C GLY A 49 2.65 6.55 -3.78
N ASP A 50 2.48 7.35 -4.82
CA ASP A 50 1.33 8.24 -5.04
C ASP A 50 0.24 7.64 -5.94
N GLU A 51 0.49 6.53 -6.63
CA GLU A 51 -0.48 5.91 -7.55
C GLU A 51 -1.10 4.60 -7.03
N SER A 52 -0.59 4.06 -5.93
CA SER A 52 -1.02 2.76 -5.42
C SER A 52 -1.05 2.73 -3.88
N LEU A 53 -1.95 1.92 -3.34
CA LEU A 53 -1.99 1.60 -1.92
C LEU A 53 -2.50 0.18 -1.69
N VAL A 54 -2.19 -0.39 -0.53
CA VAL A 54 -2.77 -1.64 -0.07
C VAL A 54 -3.75 -1.37 1.05
N LEU A 55 -4.94 -1.95 0.93
CA LEU A 55 -5.98 -1.88 1.95
C LEU A 55 -6.14 -3.24 2.63
N TRP A 56 -5.90 -3.31 3.93
CA TRP A 56 -6.03 -4.52 4.73
C TRP A 56 -7.38 -4.54 5.43
N VAL A 57 -8.29 -5.43 4.99
CA VAL A 57 -9.61 -5.59 5.63
C VAL A 57 -9.60 -6.63 6.74
N SER A 58 -8.57 -7.48 6.77
CA SER A 58 -8.24 -8.37 7.88
C SER A 58 -6.74 -8.73 7.80
N PRO A 59 -6.14 -9.39 8.81
CA PRO A 59 -4.75 -9.81 8.74
C PRO A 59 -4.46 -10.78 7.58
N SER A 60 -5.46 -11.50 7.08
CA SER A 60 -5.32 -12.47 5.99
C SER A 60 -5.91 -12.00 4.66
N ARG A 61 -6.44 -10.77 4.59
CA ARG A 61 -7.13 -10.27 3.41
C ARG A 61 -6.74 -8.83 3.12
N ALA A 62 -6.10 -8.65 1.97
CA ALA A 62 -5.68 -7.35 1.48
C ALA A 62 -6.02 -7.17 0.01
N TRP A 63 -6.17 -5.91 -0.39
CA TRP A 63 -6.46 -5.49 -1.75
C TRP A 63 -5.44 -4.44 -2.18
N LEU A 64 -4.78 -4.68 -3.30
CA LEU A 64 -3.96 -3.68 -3.97
C LEU A 64 -4.91 -2.81 -4.80
N LEU A 65 -4.90 -1.51 -4.50
CA LEU A 65 -5.70 -0.50 -5.19
C LEU A 65 -4.75 0.40 -5.97
N ASP A 66 -4.93 0.45 -7.28
CA ASP A 66 -4.32 1.48 -8.10
C ASP A 66 -5.32 2.63 -8.26
N VAL A 67 -4.86 3.87 -8.13
CA VAL A 67 -5.69 5.07 -8.29
C VAL A 67 -5.32 5.84 -9.56
N ASP A 68 -6.20 6.76 -9.97
CA ASP A 68 -5.97 7.62 -11.13
C ASP A 68 -5.07 8.82 -10.80
N GLY A 69 -4.02 9.01 -11.62
CA GLY A 69 -3.04 10.09 -11.52
C GLY A 69 -2.10 9.95 -10.30
N PRO A 70 -1.13 10.85 -10.15
CA PRO A 70 -0.40 10.95 -8.90
C PRO A 70 -1.34 11.52 -7.83
N CYS A 71 -1.69 10.70 -6.84
CA CYS A 71 -2.40 11.09 -5.64
C CYS A 71 -1.37 11.69 -4.66
N ASN A 72 -0.92 12.92 -4.93
CA ASN A 72 0.24 13.56 -4.26
C ASN A 72 0.21 13.53 -2.72
N GLU A 73 -0.98 13.58 -2.12
CA GLU A 73 -1.15 13.58 -0.66
C GLU A 73 -1.11 12.17 -0.05
N LEU A 74 -1.21 11.12 -0.88
CA LEU A 74 -1.30 9.72 -0.43
C LEU A 74 -0.08 9.27 0.40
N PRO A 75 1.18 9.56 0.00
CA PRO A 75 2.36 9.16 0.78
C PRO A 75 2.47 9.88 2.13
N PHE A 76 1.88 11.06 2.27
CA PHE A 76 1.98 11.92 3.46
C PHE A 76 0.74 11.85 4.35
N ALA A 77 -0.30 11.16 3.91
CA ALA A 77 -1.54 11.05 4.64
C ALA A 77 -1.37 10.18 5.89
N HIS A 78 -1.98 10.61 7.00
CA HIS A 78 -2.01 9.84 8.24
C HIS A 78 -3.20 8.86 8.28
N ALA A 79 -4.19 9.08 7.43
CA ALA A 79 -5.34 8.19 7.26
C ALA A 79 -5.88 8.28 5.83
N VAL A 80 -6.69 7.30 5.42
CA VAL A 80 -7.45 7.35 4.18
C VAL A 80 -8.93 7.08 4.45
N LYS A 81 -9.79 7.76 3.70
CA LYS A 81 -11.20 7.39 3.57
C LYS A 81 -11.40 6.69 2.24
N VAL A 82 -12.02 5.51 2.27
CA VAL A 82 -12.39 4.77 1.06
C VAL A 82 -13.90 4.91 0.88
N SER A 83 -14.34 5.39 -0.28
CA SER A 83 -15.77 5.38 -0.59
C SER A 83 -16.24 3.95 -0.89
N ALA A 84 -17.50 3.70 -0.60
CA ALA A 84 -18.11 2.41 -0.83
C ALA A 84 -19.60 2.57 -1.09
N SER A 85 -20.12 1.78 -2.02
CA SER A 85 -21.54 1.71 -2.33
C SER A 85 -22.07 0.33 -1.90
N THR A 86 -23.17 0.29 -1.15
CA THR A 86 -23.80 -0.98 -0.71
C THR A 86 -22.84 -1.96 0.00
N GLY A 87 -21.85 -1.45 0.76
CA GLY A 87 -20.88 -2.29 1.47
C GLY A 87 -19.80 -2.92 0.57
N ARG A 88 -19.60 -2.37 -0.63
CA ARG A 88 -18.58 -2.80 -1.57
C ARG A 88 -17.81 -1.60 -2.10
N VAL A 89 -16.54 -1.83 -2.41
CA VAL A 89 -15.70 -0.87 -3.12
C VAL A 89 -15.57 -1.35 -4.56
N HIS A 90 -15.86 -0.47 -5.51
CA HIS A 90 -15.90 -0.73 -6.93
C HIS A 90 -14.80 0.02 -7.68
N ALA A 91 -14.08 -0.70 -8.55
CA ALA A 91 -13.14 -0.08 -9.47
C ALA A 91 -13.87 0.91 -10.38
N ARG A 92 -13.23 2.05 -10.65
CA ARG A 92 -13.69 3.18 -11.46
C ARG A 92 -14.92 3.95 -10.96
N PHE A 93 -15.51 3.55 -9.84
CA PHE A 93 -16.66 4.25 -9.24
C PHE A 93 -16.34 4.81 -7.86
N ASP A 94 -15.53 4.09 -7.09
CA ASP A 94 -15.13 4.51 -5.76
C ASP A 94 -13.79 5.24 -5.74
N TYR A 95 -13.52 5.91 -4.62
CA TYR A 95 -12.40 6.83 -4.43
C TYR A 95 -11.65 6.52 -3.14
N VAL A 96 -10.36 6.79 -3.15
CA VAL A 96 -9.53 6.95 -1.96
C VAL A 96 -9.32 8.43 -1.72
N THR A 97 -9.65 8.90 -0.53
CA THR A 97 -9.43 10.28 -0.10
C THR A 97 -8.36 10.28 0.98
N PRO A 98 -7.12 10.72 0.67
CA PRO A 98 -6.09 10.90 1.68
C PRO A 98 -6.52 11.92 2.72
N LEU A 99 -6.15 11.71 3.98
CA LEU A 99 -6.36 12.66 5.07
C LEU A 99 -4.96 13.10 5.53
N ALA A 100 -4.57 14.29 5.10
CA ALA A 100 -3.28 14.91 5.43
C ALA A 100 -3.52 16.18 6.27
N THR A 101 -2.54 16.57 7.06
CA THR A 101 -2.66 17.73 7.97
C THR A 101 -2.57 19.04 7.19
N GLY A 102 -3.55 19.93 7.36
CA GLY A 102 -3.48 21.30 6.83
C GLY A 102 -3.83 21.45 5.34
N ILE A 103 -4.08 20.37 4.61
CA ILE A 103 -4.46 20.38 3.19
C ILE A 103 -5.75 19.59 3.01
N ARG A 104 -6.74 20.14 2.27
CA ARG A 104 -7.87 19.35 1.80
C ARG A 104 -7.41 18.51 0.61
N ALA A 105 -7.08 17.25 0.85
CA ALA A 105 -6.74 16.34 -0.25
C ALA A 105 -7.97 16.09 -1.14
N LEU A 106 -7.73 16.00 -2.44
CA LEU A 106 -8.76 15.64 -3.40
C LEU A 106 -8.95 14.10 -3.41
N PRO A 107 -10.18 13.60 -3.63
CA PRO A 107 -10.42 12.18 -3.82
C PRO A 107 -9.75 11.66 -5.10
N CYS A 108 -9.02 10.55 -4.99
CA CYS A 108 -8.35 9.85 -6.07
C CYS A 108 -9.20 8.64 -6.46
N ARG A 109 -9.65 8.59 -7.71
CA ARG A 109 -10.54 7.51 -8.19
C ARG A 109 -9.78 6.20 -8.23
N ILE A 110 -10.38 5.12 -7.74
CA ILE A 110 -9.82 3.77 -7.82
C ILE A 110 -9.91 3.34 -9.28
N ARG A 111 -8.78 3.05 -9.92
CA ARG A 111 -8.71 2.57 -11.30
C ARG A 111 -8.84 1.07 -11.37
N GLU A 112 -8.18 0.38 -10.46
CA GLU A 112 -8.03 -1.08 -10.50
C GLU A 112 -7.95 -1.65 -9.08
N ILE A 113 -8.46 -2.86 -8.92
CA ILE A 113 -8.49 -3.60 -7.66
C ILE A 113 -7.92 -4.98 -7.93
N ARG A 114 -6.94 -5.41 -7.13
CA ARG A 114 -6.41 -6.77 -7.18
C ARG A 114 -6.39 -7.42 -5.80
N PRO A 115 -6.86 -8.67 -5.65
CA PRO A 115 -6.69 -9.41 -4.41
C PRO A 115 -5.20 -9.70 -4.19
N VAL A 116 -4.72 -9.53 -2.96
CA VAL A 116 -3.34 -9.88 -2.61
C VAL A 116 -3.30 -11.30 -2.07
N ASP A 117 -2.41 -12.13 -2.60
CA ASP A 117 -2.03 -13.42 -2.01
C ASP A 117 -1.16 -13.16 -0.77
N VAL A 118 -1.83 -12.91 0.36
CA VAL A 118 -1.18 -12.59 1.64
C VAL A 118 -0.23 -13.70 2.11
N PRO A 119 -0.57 -15.00 2.02
CA PRO A 119 0.37 -16.08 2.32
C PRO A 119 1.66 -16.00 1.50
N ALA A 120 1.56 -15.89 0.16
CA ALA A 120 2.72 -15.82 -0.72
C ALA A 120 3.55 -14.55 -0.48
N LEU A 121 2.89 -13.41 -0.30
CA LEU A 121 3.54 -12.13 0.03
C LEU A 121 4.36 -12.23 1.32
N ARG A 122 3.78 -12.80 2.38
CA ARG A 122 4.47 -12.97 3.67
C ARG A 122 5.68 -13.87 3.56
N GLU A 123 5.58 -14.93 2.75
CA GLU A 123 6.71 -15.82 2.52
C GLU A 123 7.84 -15.15 1.73
N ALA A 124 7.48 -14.36 0.71
CA ALA A 124 8.45 -13.54 -0.01
C ALA A 124 9.14 -12.53 0.92
N ARG A 125 8.38 -11.84 1.78
CA ARG A 125 8.94 -10.91 2.78
C ARG A 125 9.94 -11.59 3.70
N ARG A 126 9.59 -12.76 4.28
CA ARG A 126 10.50 -13.54 5.14
C ARG A 126 11.81 -13.95 4.45
N ARG A 127 11.79 -14.16 3.14
CA ARG A 127 13.01 -14.49 2.37
C ARG A 127 13.90 -13.28 2.11
N MET A 128 13.32 -12.08 2.02
CA MET A 128 14.05 -10.83 1.76
C MET A 128 14.61 -10.20 3.04
N ASP A 129 13.94 -10.40 4.16
CA ASP A 129 14.37 -9.95 5.48
C ASP A 129 14.90 -11.17 6.28
N PRO A 130 16.12 -11.68 6.02
CA PRO A 130 16.72 -12.68 6.89
C PRO A 130 16.89 -12.04 8.27
N GLU A 131 16.11 -12.52 9.23
CA GLU A 131 16.17 -12.10 10.63
C GLU A 131 17.65 -12.09 11.11
N PRO A 132 18.09 -11.09 11.91
CA PRO A 132 19.37 -11.21 12.58
C PRO A 132 19.29 -12.45 13.49
N SER A 133 20.27 -13.35 13.35
CA SER A 133 20.39 -14.51 14.23
C SER A 133 20.39 -14.10 15.71
N PRO A 134 19.80 -14.92 16.59
CA PRO A 134 19.55 -14.61 18.00
C PRO A 134 20.82 -14.23 18.78
#